data_AF-A0A2E3HQM5-F1
#
_entry.id   AF-A0A2E3HQM5-F1
#
_cell.length_a   1.000
_cell.length_b   1.000
_cell.length_c   1.000
_cell.angle_alpha   90.00
_cell.angle_beta   90.00
_cell.angle_gamma   90.00
#
_symmetry.space_group_name_H-M   'P 1'
#
loop_
_entity.id
_entity.type
_entity.pdbx_description
1 polymer ?
#
loop_
_entity_poly.entity_id
_entity_poly.type
_entity_poly.pdbx_seq_one_letter_code
_entity_poly.pdbx_strand_id
1 'polypeptide(L)' 'MVHGHSGEIIVDTKMLIEMVARMTADERQLFIDEMDKRFPNLVDDLGSYIFVAQQEREAQMELAV' A
#
# COMPACT_ATOMS: atom_id res chain seq x y z
N MET A 1 13.48 33.27 11.99
CA MET A 1 13.66 32.59 10.69
C MET A 1 13.03 31.21 10.84
N VAL A 2 11.85 31.01 10.26
CA VAL A 2 11.16 29.70 10.25
C VAL A 2 11.92 28.81 9.28
N HIS A 3 12.57 27.77 9.81
CA HIS A 3 13.16 26.71 8.99
C HIS A 3 12.02 25.97 8.30
N GLY A 4 11.83 26.23 7.01
CA GLY A 4 10.96 25.41 6.16
C GLY A 4 11.60 24.04 5.99
N HIS A 5 11.23 23.08 6.83
CA HIS A 5 11.32 21.68 6.43
C HIS A 5 10.30 21.49 5.32
N SER A 6 10.78 21.45 4.07
CA SER A 6 10.03 20.88 2.96
C SER A 6 9.58 19.49 3.42
N GLY A 7 8.29 19.33 3.65
CA GLY A 7 7.68 18.08 4.07
C GLY A 7 7.80 17.06 2.94
N GLU A 8 8.98 16.48 2.79
CA GLU A 8 9.19 15.32 1.95
C GLU A 8 8.41 14.19 2.62
N ILE A 9 7.25 13.86 2.07
CA ILE A 9 6.51 12.65 2.48
C ILE A 9 7.36 11.48 2.00
N ILE A 10 8.28 11.02 2.85
CA ILE A 10 8.96 9.74 2.67
C ILE A 10 7.86 8.69 2.90
N VAL A 11 7.26 8.24 1.80
CA VAL A 11 6.30 7.13 1.84
C VAL A 11 7.11 5.87 2.14
N ASP A 12 7.13 5.47 3.41
CA ASP A 12 7.68 4.19 3.81
C ASP A 12 6.88 3.08 3.13
N THR A 13 7.57 2.12 2.51
CA THR A 13 6.97 0.98 1.81
C THR A 13 5.96 0.24 2.68
N LYS A 14 6.20 0.14 3.99
CA LYS A 14 5.26 -0.46 4.94
C LYS A 14 3.95 0.32 5.02
N MET A 15 4.04 1.65 5.07
CA MET A 15 2.88 2.52 5.12
C MET A 15 2.05 2.43 3.84
N LEU A 16 2.72 2.32 2.69
CA LEU A 16 2.08 2.06 1.40
C LEU A 16 1.31 0.73 1.41
N ILE A 17 1.95 -0.35 1.88
CA ILE A 17 1.33 -1.68 1.96
C ILE A 17 0.10 -1.64 2.88
N GLU A 18 0.19 -1.01 4.04
CA GLU A 18 -0.94 -0.86 4.97
C GLU A 18 -2.09 -0.05 4.36
N MET A 19 -1.80 1.00 3.59
CA MET A 19 -2.82 1.78 2.89
C MET A 19 -3.53 0.95 1.82
N VAL A 20 -2.77 0.22 1.00
CA VAL A 20 -3.31 -0.66 -0.05
C VAL A 20 -4.11 -1.84 0.54
N ALA A 21 -3.69 -2.35 1.70
CA ALA A 21 -4.42 -3.41 2.40
C ALA A 21 -5.79 -2.93 2.95
N ARG A 22 -5.94 -1.63 3.24
CA ARG A 22 -7.17 -1.01 3.75
C ARG A 22 -8.17 -0.62 2.65
N MET A 23 -7.69 -0.44 1.42
CA MET A 23 -8.52 -0.13 0.24
C MET A 23 -9.53 -1.24 -0.04
N THR A 24 -10.62 -0.87 -0.71
CA THR A 24 -11.52 -1.82 -1.35
C THR A 24 -10.82 -2.52 -2.51
N ALA A 25 -11.36 -3.67 -2.96
CA ALA A 25 -10.78 -4.42 -4.06
C ALA A 25 -10.67 -3.57 -5.35
N ASP A 26 -11.69 -2.77 -5.64
CA ASP A 26 -11.74 -1.91 -6.83
C ASP A 26 -10.71 -0.75 -6.76
N GLU A 27 -10.61 -0.08 -5.61
CA GLU A 27 -9.63 0.99 -5.39
C GLU A 27 -8.19 0.47 -5.49
N ARG A 28 -7.95 -0.73 -4.95
CA ARG A 28 -6.65 -1.39 -5.01
C ARG A 28 -6.29 -1.78 -6.44
N GLN A 29 -7.23 -2.32 -7.22
CA GLN A 29 -6.96 -2.65 -8.62
C GLN A 29 -6.60 -1.40 -9.41
N LEU A 30 -7.36 -0.31 -9.24
CA LEU A 30 -7.06 0.97 -9.87
C LEU A 30 -5.66 1.50 -9.48
N PHE A 31 -5.31 1.39 -8.19
CA PHE A 31 -4.00 1.80 -7.69
C PHE A 31 -2.86 0.97 -8.30
N ILE A 32 -3.01 -0.35 -8.37
CA ILE A 32 -2.03 -1.26 -8.98
C ILE A 32 -1.88 -0.95 -10.48
N ASP A 33 -2.99 -0.75 -11.20
CA ASP A 33 -2.95 -0.45 -12.64
C ASP A 33 -2.24 0.88 -12.94
N GLU A 34 -2.41 1.91 -12.10
CA GLU A 34 -1.71 3.19 -12.25
C GLU A 34 -0.24 3.12 -11.81
N MET A 35 0.07 2.29 -10.82
CA MET A 35 1.43 2.00 -10.37
C MET A 35 2.22 1.23 -11.43
N ASP A 36 1.61 0.25 -12.08
CA ASP A 36 2.25 -0.61 -13.08
C ASP A 36 2.67 0.21 -14.31
N LYS A 37 1.83 1.17 -14.73
CA LYS A 37 2.13 2.10 -15.83
C LYS A 37 3.33 3.00 -15.55
N ARG A 38 3.58 3.36 -14.28
CA ARG A 38 4.64 4.32 -13.90
C ARG A 38 5.89 3.65 -13.35
N PHE A 39 5.75 2.52 -12.67
CA PHE A 39 6.80 1.83 -11.94
C PHE A 39 6.59 0.30 -12.00
N PRO A 40 6.69 -0.33 -13.19
CA PRO A 40 6.34 -1.73 -13.38
C PRO A 40 7.15 -2.67 -12.47
N ASN A 41 8.46 -2.41 -12.31
CA ASN A 41 9.33 -3.23 -11.44
C ASN A 41 8.93 -3.16 -9.95
N LEU A 42 8.33 -2.05 -9.52
CA LEU A 42 7.93 -1.86 -8.12
C LEU A 42 6.61 -2.60 -7.82
N VAL A 43 5.74 -2.78 -8.80
CA VAL A 43 4.49 -3.55 -8.63
C VAL A 43 4.78 -5.02 -8.40
N ASP A 44 5.69 -5.60 -9.17
CA ASP A 44 6.13 -7.00 -8.99
C ASP A 44 6.70 -7.22 -7.58
N ASP A 45 7.55 -6.31 -7.11
CA ASP A 45 8.13 -6.38 -5.77
C ASP A 45 7.07 -6.20 -4.66
N LEU A 46 6.10 -5.30 -4.85
CA LEU A 46 5.05 -5.01 -3.87
C LEU A 46 3.93 -6.06 -3.83
N GLY A 47 3.67 -6.76 -4.94
CA GLY A 47 2.55 -7.69 -5.07
C GLY A 47 2.56 -8.78 -3.99
N SER A 48 3.74 -9.33 -3.69
CA SER A 48 3.92 -10.35 -2.64
C SER A 48 3.60 -9.81 -1.25
N TYR A 49 4.03 -8.58 -0.93
CA TYR A 49 3.77 -7.97 0.38
C TYR A 49 2.31 -7.54 0.55
N ILE A 50 1.70 -7.00 -0.50
CA ILE A 50 0.28 -6.63 -0.52
C ILE A 50 -0.60 -7.87 -0.29
N PHE A 51 -0.26 -9.00 -0.90
CA PHE A 51 -0.98 -10.26 -0.71
C PHE A 51 -0.91 -10.76 0.74
N VAL A 52 0.28 -10.80 1.33
CA VAL A 52 0.45 -11.23 2.74
C VAL A 52 -0.33 -10.30 3.68
N ALA A 53 -0.23 -8.98 3.51
CA ALA A 53 -0.93 -8.01 4.35
C ALA A 53 -2.46 -8.13 4.23
N GLN A 54 -3.00 -8.55 3.08
CA GLN A 54 -4.43 -8.84 2.93
C GLN A 54 -4.86 -10.06 3.73
N GLN A 55 -4.11 -11.17 3.60
CA GLN A 55 -4.39 -12.40 4.35
C GLN A 55 -4.36 -12.16 5.86
N GLU A 56 -3.37 -11.39 6.35
CA GLU A 56 -3.29 -11.02 7.76
C GLU A 56 -4.50 -10.18 8.21
N ARG A 57 -4.97 -9.27 7.37
CA ARG A 57 -6.14 -8.44 7.65
C ARG A 57 -7.43 -9.26 7.66
N GLU A 58 -7.60 -10.16 6.70
CA GLU A 58 -8.76 -11.07 6.65
C GLU A 58 -8.79 -11.97 7.90
N ALA A 59 -7.66 -12.55 8.27
CA ALA A 59 -7.54 -13.34 9.51
C ALA A 59 -7.88 -12.52 10.76
N GLN A 60 -7.49 -11.23 10.82
CA GLN A 60 -7.88 -10.34 11.92
C GLN A 60 -9.38 -10.03 11.94
N MET A 61 -10.03 -9.93 10.77
CA MET A 61 -11.49 -9.76 10.71
C MET A 61 -12.22 -11.03 11.14
N GLU A 62 -11.73 -12.21 10.74
CA GLU A 62 -12.31 -13.50 11.13
C GLU A 62 -12.20 -13.76 12.64
N LEU A 63 -11.08 -13.34 13.27
CA LEU A 63 -10.90 -13.45 14.73
C LEU A 63 -11.74 -12.45 15.54
N ALA A 64 -12.28 -11.42 14.90
CA ALA A 64 -13.13 -10.40 15.53
C ALA A 64 -14.63 -10.76 15.50
N VAL A 65 -15.00 -11.94 14.97
CA VAL A 65 -16.37 -12.48 14.90
C VAL A 65 -16.66 -13.45 16.04
#